data_AF-A0A7V4ZS52-F1
#
_entry.id   AF-A0A7V4ZS52-F1
#
_cell.length_a   1.000
_cell.length_b   1.000
_cell.length_c   1.000
_cell.angle_alpha   90.00
_cell.angle_beta   90.00
_cell.angle_gamma   90.00
#
_symmetry.space_group_name_H-M   'P 1'
#
loop_
_entity.id
_entity.type
_entity.pdbx_description
1 polymer ?
#
loop_
_entity_poly.entity_id
_entity_poly.type
_entity_poly.pdbx_seq_one_letter_code
_entity_poly.pdbx_strand_id
1 'polypeptide(L)' 'MGQIIHKSKIKIFRVEGPTRKAVIEGFPGEIYYGVHGGIKDFYKIEPKEEHPATLDHIISAISA' A
#
# COMPACT_ATOMS: atom_id res chain seq x y z
N MET A 1 25.21 -23.14 -3.91
CA MET A 1 24.32 -21.96 -3.87
C MET A 1 22.87 -22.44 -3.89
N GLY A 2 22.01 -21.88 -3.05
CA GLY A 2 20.60 -22.27 -2.95
C GLY A 2 19.74 -21.71 -4.09
N GLN A 3 18.59 -22.34 -4.35
CA GLN A 3 17.61 -21.88 -5.34
C GLN A 3 16.79 -20.71 -4.78
N ILE A 4 16.62 -19.64 -5.57
CA ILE A 4 15.67 -18.56 -5.25
C ILE A 4 14.26 -19.07 -5.60
N ILE A 5 13.46 -19.38 -4.58
CA ILE A 5 12.09 -19.88 -4.74
C ILE A 5 11.06 -18.75 -4.89
N HIS A 6 11.38 -17.54 -4.41
CA HIS A 6 10.48 -16.40 -4.47
C HIS A 6 11.26 -15.09 -4.57
N LYS A 7 10.77 -14.19 -5.41
CA LYS A 7 11.19 -12.80 -5.47
C LYS A 7 9.95 -11.94 -5.64
N SER A 8 9.64 -11.14 -4.63
CA SER A 8 8.54 -10.17 -4.74
C SER A 8 8.89 -9.11 -5.77
N LYS A 9 7.96 -8.84 -6.68
CA LYS A 9 8.05 -7.76 -7.67
C LYS A 9 6.76 -6.97 -7.61
N ILE A 10 6.89 -5.70 -7.25
CA ILE A 10 5.76 -4.81 -7.02
C ILE A 10 6.03 -3.52 -7.78
N LYS A 11 5.03 -3.00 -8.49
CA LYS A 11 5.05 -1.67 -9.10
C LYS A 11 4.06 -0.79 -8.36
N ILE A 12 4.52 0.37 -7.88
CA ILE A 12 3.69 1.34 -7.18
C ILE A 12 3.61 2.62 -8.01
N PHE A 13 2.39 3.11 -8.20
CA PHE A 13 2.08 4.30 -8.98
C PHE A 13 1.39 5.32 -8.09
N ARG A 14 1.71 6.61 -8.31
CA ARG A 14 0.91 7.71 -7.76
C ARG A 14 -0.26 7.96 -8.68
N VAL A 15 -1.48 7.85 -8.14
CA VAL A 15 -2.71 8.15 -8.89
C VAL A 15 -2.98 9.65 -8.78
N GLU A 16 -3.27 10.11 -7.56
CA GLU A 16 -3.50 11.52 -7.25
C GLU A 16 -3.22 11.75 -5.76
N GLY A 17 -2.85 12.98 -5.36
CA GLY A 17 -2.71 13.34 -3.94
C GLY A 17 -1.94 12.29 -3.12
N PRO A 18 -2.50 11.78 -1.99
CA PRO A 18 -1.91 10.70 -1.20
C PRO A 18 -2.19 9.31 -1.78
N THR A 19 -3.13 9.15 -2.71
CA THR A 19 -3.53 7.87 -3.27
C THR A 19 -2.41 7.24 -4.11
N ARG A 20 -2.10 5.99 -3.79
CA ARG A 20 -1.16 5.13 -4.51
C ARG A 20 -1.87 3.85 -4.92
N LYS A 21 -1.37 3.25 -5.98
CA LYS A 21 -1.84 1.99 -6.51
C LYS A 21 -0.67 1.05 -6.68
N ALA A 22 -0.76 -0.15 -6.12
CA ALA A 22 0.25 -1.18 -6.23
C ALA A 22 -0.26 -2.37 -7.05
N VAL A 23 0.60 -2.85 -7.94
CA VAL A 23 0.40 -4.08 -8.72
C VAL A 23 1.50 -5.05 -8.32
N ILE A 24 1.10 -6.22 -7.83
CA ILE A 24 2.01 -7.27 -7.36
C ILE A 24 2.06 -8.38 -8.41
N GLU A 25 3.27 -8.71 -8.90
CA GLU A 25 3.43 -9.77 -9.89
C GLU A 25 2.96 -11.11 -9.31
N GLY A 26 2.05 -11.77 -10.03
CA GLY A 26 1.48 -13.06 -9.61
C GLY A 26 0.27 -12.96 -8.67
N PHE A 27 -0.18 -11.76 -8.29
CA PHE A 27 -1.41 -11.56 -7.53
C PHE A 27 -2.44 -10.78 -8.37
N PRO A 28 -3.67 -11.28 -8.53
CA PRO A 28 -4.67 -10.60 -9.34
C PRO A 28 -5.18 -9.33 -8.65
N GLY A 29 -5.42 -8.30 -9.46
CA GLY A 29 -5.98 -7.03 -9.01
C GLY A 29 -4.93 -5.99 -8.60
N GLU A 30 -5.42 -4.93 -7.97
CA GLU A 30 -4.63 -3.77 -7.60
C GLU A 30 -4.93 -3.42 -6.14
N ILE A 31 -3.92 -3.00 -5.40
CA ILE A 31 -4.07 -2.56 -4.01
C ILE A 31 -3.95 -1.05 -3.96
N TYR A 32 -4.99 -0.39 -3.43
CA TYR A 32 -4.98 1.03 -3.21
C TYR A 32 -4.46 1.35 -1.80
N TYR A 33 -3.55 2.30 -1.73
CA TYR A 33 -3.03 2.85 -0.49
C TYR A 33 -3.27 4.35 -0.44
N GLY A 34 -3.36 4.89 0.76
CA GLY A 34 -3.55 6.32 0.94
C GLY A 34 -3.38 6.72 2.40
N VAL A 35 -4.27 7.60 2.85
CA VAL A 35 -4.33 8.09 4.22
C VAL A 35 -5.78 8.02 4.69
N HIS A 36 -5.96 7.79 5.99
CA HIS A 36 -7.24 7.75 6.67
C HIS A 36 -7.08 8.19 8.12
N GLY A 37 -8.19 8.52 8.79
CA GLY A 37 -8.23 8.86 10.22
C GLY A 37 -7.12 9.81 10.69
N GLY A 38 -6.46 9.45 11.80
CA GLY A 38 -5.41 10.31 12.38
C GLY A 38 -4.20 10.55 11.46
N ILE A 39 -3.96 9.70 10.44
CA ILE A 39 -2.87 9.89 9.48
C ILE A 39 -3.17 11.09 8.57
N LYS A 40 -4.40 11.20 8.07
CA LYS A 40 -4.78 12.33 7.20
C LYS A 40 -4.78 13.65 7.97
N ASP A 41 -5.16 13.62 9.26
CA ASP A 41 -5.13 14.78 10.15
C ASP A 41 -3.70 15.23 10.46
N PHE A 42 -2.80 14.29 10.75
CA PHE A 42 -1.39 14.57 11.02
C PHE A 42 -0.73 15.26 9.82
N TYR A 43 -0.98 14.76 8.60
CA TYR A 43 -0.45 15.35 7.38
C TYR A 43 -1.26 16.55 6.87
N LYS A 44 -2.41 16.87 7.47
CA LYS A 44 -3.34 17.93 7.04
C LYS A 44 -3.75 17.80 5.57
N ILE A 45 -4.05 16.57 5.16
CA ILE A 45 -4.48 16.24 3.79
C ILE A 45 -5.94 15.79 3.84
N GLU A 46 -6.80 16.38 3.01
CA GLU A 46 -8.12 15.82 2.75
C GLU A 46 -8.05 14.96 1.48
N PRO A 47 -8.08 13.62 1.58
CA PRO A 47 -8.07 12.77 0.41
C PRO A 47 -9.45 12.75 -0.25
N LYS A 48 -9.49 12.54 -1.57
CA LYS A 48 -10.75 12.31 -2.29
C LYS A 48 -11.45 11.02 -1.83
N GLU A 49 -10.65 10.00 -1.55
CA GLU A 49 -11.09 8.72 -1.02
C GLU A 49 -10.06 8.25 0.01
N GLU A 50 -10.54 7.79 1.17
CA GLU A 50 -9.69 7.21 2.18
C GLU A 50 -9.31 5.77 1.79
N HIS A 51 -8.03 5.45 1.98
CA HIS A 51 -7.49 4.13 1.73
C HIS A 51 -6.58 3.74 2.90
N PRO A 52 -6.39 2.44 3.16
CA PRO A 52 -5.42 1.99 4.15
C PRO A 52 -4.04 2.55 3.83
N ALA A 53 -3.32 2.99 4.86
CA ALA A 53 -1.92 3.32 4.71
C ALA A 53 -1.12 2.04 4.45
N THR A 54 0.04 2.19 3.80
CA THR A 54 1.00 1.09 3.69
C THR A 54 1.43 0.56 5.07
N LEU A 55 1.44 1.44 6.09
CA LEU A 55 1.72 1.07 7.47
C LEU A 55 0.70 0.06 8.04
N ASP A 56 -0.58 0.22 7.73
CA ASP A 56 -1.63 -0.69 8.23
C ASP A 56 -1.40 -2.12 7.71
N HIS A 57 -0.97 -2.26 6.47
CA HIS A 57 -0.63 -3.57 5.90
C HIS A 57 0.59 -4.20 6.57
N ILE A 58 1.61 -3.41 6.93
CA ILE A 58 2.78 -3.90 7.66
C ILE A 58 2.36 -4.40 9.06
N ILE A 59 1.57 -3.60 9.79
CA ILE A 59 1.06 -3.98 11.11
C ILE A 59 0.21 -5.24 11.03
N SER A 60 -0.67 -5.32 10.02
CA SER A 60 -1.51 -6.50 9.77
C SER A 60 -0.66 -7.74 9.51
N ALA A 61 0.43 -7.62 8.73
CA ALA A 61 1.33 -8.73 8.42
C ALA A 61 2.15 -9.21 9.62
N ILE A 62 2.44 -8.34 10.59
CA ILE A 62 3.18 -8.70 11.81
C ILE A 62 2.25 -9.30 12.87
N SER A 63 0.99 -8.88 12.88
CA SER A 63 0.01 -9.25 13.91
C SER A 63 -0.72 -10.57 13.62
N ALA A 64 -0.53 -11.13 12.42
CA ALA A 64 -1.06 -12.43 11.99
C ALA A 64 -0.08 -13.57 12.34
#